data_AF-A0A7G9YV31-F1
#
_entry.id   AF-A0A7G9YV31-F1
#
_cell.length_a   1.000
_cell.length_b   1.000
_cell.length_c   1.000
_cell.angle_alpha   90.00
_cell.angle_beta   90.00
_cell.angle_gamma   90.00
#
_symmetry.space_group_name_H-M   'P 1'
#
loop_
_entity.id
_entity.type
_entity.pdbx_description
1 polymer ?
#
loop_
_entity_poly.entity_id
_entity_poly.type
_entity_poly.pdbx_seq_one_letter_code
_entity_poly.pdbx_strand_id
1 'polypeptide(L)' 'MIIAAMPAHNEEGTIAKIILNAKKQHVDKVVVVDDGSEDMTVEIADALGRDGCTAQRE' A
#
# COMPACT_ATOMS: atom_id res chain seq x y z
N MET A 1 -10.88 -1.69 14.97
CA MET A 1 -9.59 -1.45 14.32
C MET A 1 -9.30 -2.61 13.37
N ILE A 2 -9.41 -2.37 12.08
CA ILE A 2 -9.13 -3.31 10.99
C ILE A 2 -7.90 -2.81 10.25
N ILE A 3 -6.90 -3.68 10.12
CA ILE A 3 -5.64 -3.37 9.42
C ILE A 3 -5.53 -4.33 8.23
N ALA A 4 -5.33 -3.78 7.03
CA ALA A 4 -5.00 -4.57 5.85
C ALA A 4 -3.49 -4.57 5.65
N ALA A 5 -2.86 -5.75 5.70
CA ALA A 5 -1.47 -5.92 5.32
C ALA A 5 -1.40 -6.51 3.90
N MET A 6 -0.57 -5.92 3.05
CA MET A 6 -0.45 -6.30 1.65
C MET A 6 1.04 -6.41 1.27
N PRO A 7 1.53 -7.60 0.88
CA PRO A 7 2.81 -7.69 0.19
C PRO A 7 2.67 -7.08 -1.21
N ALA A 8 3.67 -6.32 -1.65
CA ALA A 8 3.72 -5.72 -2.97
C ALA A 8 5.12 -5.94 -3.59
N HIS A 9 5.14 -6.33 -4.86
CA HIS A 9 6.35 -6.46 -5.65
C HIS A 9 5.99 -6.19 -7.11
N ASN A 10 6.56 -5.19 -7.79
CA ASN A 10 6.26 -5.05 -9.22
C ASN A 10 4.89 -4.42 -9.55
N GLU A 11 4.21 -3.76 -8.59
CA GLU A 11 2.77 -3.47 -8.64
C GLU A 11 2.39 -2.00 -8.91
N GLU A 12 3.27 -1.18 -9.52
CA GLU A 12 3.00 0.25 -9.73
C GLU A 12 1.66 0.55 -10.43
N GLY A 13 1.22 -0.33 -11.34
CA GLY A 13 -0.03 -0.18 -12.10
C GLY A 13 -1.29 -0.51 -11.30
N THR A 14 -1.18 -1.27 -10.21
CA THR A 14 -2.34 -1.82 -9.47
C THR A 14 -2.41 -1.34 -8.02
N ILE A 15 -1.27 -1.08 -7.39
CA ILE A 15 -1.16 -0.76 -5.95
C ILE A 15 -2.06 0.41 -5.56
N ALA A 16 -2.15 1.44 -6.40
CA ALA A 16 -2.99 2.61 -6.16
C ALA A 16 -4.48 2.25 -6.03
N LYS A 17 -4.97 1.41 -6.94
CA LYS A 17 -6.37 0.98 -6.95
C LYS A 17 -6.69 0.11 -5.74
N ILE A 18 -5.76 -0.76 -5.34
CA ILE A 18 -5.95 -1.66 -4.21
C ILE A 18 -6.01 -0.86 -2.90
N ILE A 19 -5.08 0.09 -2.68
CA ILE A 19 -5.08 0.96 -1.49
C ILE A 19 -6.38 1.79 -1.42
N LEU A 20 -6.81 2.38 -2.54
CA LEU A 20 -8.05 3.15 -2.59
C LEU A 20 -9.29 2.29 -2.30
N ASN A 21 -9.31 1.04 -2.77
CA ASN A 21 -10.40 0.11 -2.49
C ASN A 21 -10.37 -0.36 -1.03
N ALA A 22 -9.20 -0.62 -0.46
CA ALA A 22 -9.06 -1.00 0.94
C ALA A 22 -9.59 0.10 1.87
N LYS A 23 -9.23 1.37 1.63
CA LYS A 23 -9.76 2.51 2.37
C LYS A 23 -11.29 2.63 2.30
N LYS A 24 -11.93 2.21 1.19
CA LYS A 24 -13.39 2.21 1.04
C LYS A 24 -14.09 1.08 1.81
N GLN A 25 -13.38 0.03 2.20
CA GLN A 25 -13.95 -1.18 2.80
C GLN A 25 -13.93 -1.19 4.34
N HIS A 26 -13.91 -0.03 4.99
CA HIS A 26 -13.81 0.10 6.46
C HIS A 26 -12.48 -0.37 7.05
N VAL A 27 -11.40 -0.30 6.28
CA VAL A 27 -10.04 -0.52 6.79
C VAL A 27 -9.54 0.76 7.46
N ASP A 28 -9.14 0.66 8.71
CA ASP A 28 -8.60 1.79 9.48
C ASP A 28 -7.14 2.09 9.11
N LYS A 29 -6.36 1.05 8.79
CA LYS A 29 -4.94 1.18 8.45
C LYS A 29 -4.55 0.21 7.33
N VAL A 30 -3.75 0.68 6.38
CA VAL A 30 -3.16 -0.18 5.34
C VAL A 30 -1.65 -0.27 5.56
N VAL A 31 -1.07 -1.46 5.46
CA VAL A 31 0.37 -1.68 5.60
C VAL A 31 0.83 -2.36 4.33
N VAL A 32 1.71 -1.71 3.58
CA VAL A 32 2.31 -2.26 2.37
C VAL A 32 3.71 -2.72 2.72
N VAL A 33 4.00 -3.99 2.46
CA VAL A 33 5.33 -4.57 2.62
C VAL A 33 5.89 -4.78 1.23
N ASP A 34 6.92 -4.03 0.89
CA ASP A 34 7.60 -4.11 -0.40
C ASP A 34 8.75 -5.11 -0.32
N ASP A 35 8.66 -6.17 -1.14
CA ASP A 35 9.66 -7.25 -1.22
C ASP A 35 10.69 -6.94 -2.31
N GLY A 36 11.27 -5.74 -2.26
CA GLY A 36 12.31 -5.30 -3.18
C GLY A 36 11.83 -4.93 -4.59
N SER A 37 10.73 -4.17 -4.71
CA SER A 37 10.31 -3.67 -6.02
C SER A 37 11.37 -2.74 -6.62
N GLU A 38 11.61 -2.83 -7.92
CA GLU A 38 12.49 -1.90 -8.66
C GLU A 38 11.71 -0.74 -9.32
N ASP A 39 10.38 -0.75 -9.17
CA ASP A 39 9.45 0.22 -9.75
C ASP A 39 8.97 1.27 -8.72
N MET A 40 7.97 2.05 -9.10
CA MET A 40 7.39 3.10 -8.24
C MET A 40 6.37 2.57 -7.21
N THR A 41 6.26 1.26 -6.97
CA THR A 41 5.26 0.67 -6.05
C THR A 41 5.26 1.33 -4.68
N VAL A 42 6.45 1.49 -4.07
CA VAL A 42 6.61 2.11 -2.74
C VAL A 42 6.23 3.58 -2.77
N GLU A 43 6.66 4.31 -3.80
CA GLU A 43 6.42 5.74 -3.93
C GLU A 43 4.93 6.05 -4.08
N ILE A 44 4.23 5.24 -4.88
CA ILE A 44 2.79 5.33 -5.06
C ILE A 44 2.05 4.98 -3.76
N ALA A 45 2.49 3.92 -3.06
CA ALA A 45 1.90 3.52 -1.80
C ALA A 45 2.06 4.59 -0.70
N ASP A 46 3.24 5.21 -0.62
CA ASP A 46 3.53 6.27 0.35
C ASP A 46 2.78 7.57 0.01
N ALA A 47 2.72 7.94 -1.28
CA ALA A 47 1.98 9.11 -1.75
C ALA A 47 0.47 9.02 -1.43
N LEU A 48 -0.12 7.84 -1.57
CA LEU A 48 -1.54 7.58 -1.22
C LEU A 48 -1.75 7.38 0.28
N GLY A 49 -0.66 7.25 1.03
CA GLY A 49 -0.63 6.69 2.36
C GLY A 49 -0.69 7.65 3.54
N ARG A 50 -0.61 8.95 3.29
CA ARG A 50 -0.34 9.97 4.33
C ARG A 50 -1.33 10.07 5.51
N ASP A 51 -2.45 9.36 5.48
CA ASP A 51 -3.39 9.20 6.60
C ASP A 51 -3.61 7.71 6.92
N GLY A 52 -2.59 7.03 7.45
CA GLY A 52 -2.73 5.65 7.94
C GLY A 52 -2.37 4.53 6.96
N CYS A 53 -1.62 4.80 5.89
CA CYS A 53 -0.89 3.77 5.15
C CYS A 53 0.60 3.85 5.48
N THR A 54 1.27 2.72 5.67
CA THR A 54 2.73 2.69 5.86
C THR A 54 3.30 1.70 4.86
N ALA A 55 4.17 2.18 3.96
CA ALA A 55 4.97 1.32 3.10
C ALA A 55 6.33 1.06 3.78
N GLN A 56 6.72 -0.20 3.91
CA GLN A 56 8.05 -0.59 4.38
C GLN A 56 8.73 -1.40 3.28
N ARG A 57 10.00 -1.07 3.01
CA ARG A 57 10.87 -1.84 2.14
C ARG A 57 11.72 -2.74 3.03
N GLU A 58 11.72 -4.04 2.77
CA GLU A 58 12.64 -4.97 3.42
C GLU A 58 14.05 -4.92 2.81
#